data_AF-A0A0W0VXT0-F1
#
_entry.id   AF-A0A0W0VXT0-F1
#
_cell.length_a   1.000
_cell.length_b   1.000
_cell.length_c   1.000
_cell.angle_alpha   90.00
_cell.angle_beta   90.00
_cell.angle_gamma   90.00
#
_symmetry.space_group_name_H-M   'P 1'
#
loop_
_entity.id
_entity.type
_entity.pdbx_description
1 polymer ?
#
loop_
_entity_poly.entity_id
_entity_poly.type
_entity_poly.pdbx_seq_one_letter_code
_entity_poly.pdbx_strand_id
1 'polypeptide(L)'
;MHLSKGIPALFLTLWISSPHAAIDMVVWQCNSRDLTEKNFMAYSSSEWSSMRNAMTLCKKESKRPRTCRVTREDCDALVNGQSIRPWWQCKAMDSLGYIWIGSYFRVADNAILEAKERCYSFSAVPATCFTSFFTCKKLGPF
;
A
#
# COMPACT_ATOMS: atom_id res chain seq x y z
N MET A 1 -44.50 37.16 -58.20
CA MET A 1 -44.62 35.70 -57.94
C MET A 1 -43.30 35.08 -58.40
N HIS A 2 -42.42 34.45 -57.64
CA HIS A 2 -42.46 33.83 -56.31
C HIS A 2 -41.08 34.01 -55.65
N LEU A 3 -41.09 34.41 -54.37
CA LEU A 3 -39.94 34.35 -53.46
C LEU A 3 -39.66 32.88 -53.09
N SER A 4 -38.42 32.41 -53.22
CA SER A 4 -37.96 31.20 -52.53
C SER A 4 -36.85 31.57 -51.56
N LYS A 5 -37.16 31.45 -50.27
CA LYS A 5 -36.29 31.79 -49.14
C LYS A 5 -35.36 30.60 -48.86
N GLY A 6 -34.06 30.78 -49.04
CA GLY A 6 -33.04 29.84 -48.57
C GLY A 6 -32.88 29.91 -47.05
N ILE A 7 -33.07 28.79 -46.37
CA ILE A 7 -32.91 28.62 -44.93
C ILE A 7 -31.42 28.41 -44.64
N PRO A 8 -30.73 29.24 -43.83
CA PRO A 8 -29.38 28.94 -43.41
C PRO A 8 -29.43 27.92 -42.27
N ALA A 9 -28.89 26.72 -42.50
CA ALA A 9 -28.73 25.71 -41.47
C ALA A 9 -27.59 26.12 -40.51
N LEU A 10 -27.98 26.53 -39.31
CA LEU A 10 -27.07 26.92 -38.22
C LEU A 10 -26.53 25.64 -37.57
N PHE A 11 -25.30 25.24 -37.90
CA PHE A 11 -24.59 24.13 -37.24
C PHE A 11 -24.15 24.56 -35.84
N LEU A 12 -24.99 24.30 -34.84
CA LEU A 12 -24.63 24.34 -33.43
C LEU A 12 -23.71 23.16 -33.12
N THR A 13 -22.40 23.41 -33.07
CA THR A 13 -21.43 22.47 -32.51
C THR A 13 -21.59 22.46 -30.99
N LEU A 14 -22.37 21.49 -30.50
CA LEU A 14 -22.41 21.13 -29.08
C LEU A 14 -21.02 20.59 -28.69
N TRP A 15 -20.26 21.41 -27.95
CA TRP A 15 -19.08 20.97 -27.22
C TRP A 15 -19.56 20.05 -26.09
N ILE A 16 -19.66 18.75 -26.38
CA ILE A 16 -19.91 17.74 -25.36
C ILE A 16 -18.61 17.62 -24.57
N SER A 17 -18.53 18.33 -23.44
CA SER A 17 -17.54 18.07 -22.41
C SER A 17 -17.71 16.62 -21.96
N SER A 18 -16.84 15.72 -22.43
CA SER A 18 -16.86 14.34 -21.97
C SER A 18 -16.66 14.32 -20.46
N PRO A 19 -17.57 13.74 -19.68
CA PRO A 19 -17.31 13.52 -18.27
C PRO A 19 -16.18 12.49 -18.22
N HIS A 20 -14.97 12.92 -17.86
CA HIS A 20 -13.94 11.99 -17.43
C HIS A 20 -14.47 11.39 -16.13
N ALA A 21 -15.11 10.23 -16.21
CA ALA A 21 -15.33 9.41 -15.04
C ALA A 21 -13.95 9.17 -14.43
N ALA A 22 -13.70 9.76 -13.25
CA ALA A 22 -12.53 9.47 -12.45
C ALA A 22 -12.64 7.99 -12.04
N ILE A 23 -12.03 7.11 -12.82
CA ILE A 23 -11.86 5.73 -12.41
C ILE A 23 -10.77 5.79 -11.35
N ASP A 24 -11.15 5.57 -10.08
CA ASP A 24 -10.22 5.33 -8.98
C ASP A 24 -9.46 4.02 -9.26
N MET A 25 -8.47 4.09 -10.15
CA MET A 25 -7.68 2.94 -10.56
C MET A 25 -6.69 2.61 -9.44
N VAL A 26 -6.83 1.43 -8.86
CA VAL A 26 -5.84 0.89 -7.93
C VAL A 26 -4.57 0.53 -8.71
N VAL A 27 -3.46 1.15 -8.36
CA VAL A 27 -2.13 0.84 -8.90
C VAL A 27 -1.27 0.26 -7.80
N TRP A 28 -0.67 -0.90 -8.03
CA TRP A 28 0.29 -1.49 -7.11
C TRP A 28 1.70 -0.98 -7.39
N GLN A 29 2.30 -0.35 -6.40
CA GLN A 29 3.70 0.05 -6.39
C GLN A 29 4.48 -0.92 -5.50
N CYS A 30 5.56 -1.51 -5.99
CA CYS A 30 6.41 -2.40 -5.21
C CYS A 30 7.86 -1.98 -5.32
N ASN A 31 8.63 -2.22 -4.28
CA ASN A 31 10.04 -1.87 -4.21
C ASN A 31 10.91 -3.10 -3.93
N SER A 32 11.89 -3.38 -4.78
CA SER A 32 12.91 -4.37 -4.50
C SER A 32 14.17 -3.69 -4.00
N ARG A 33 14.86 -4.33 -3.05
CA ARG A 33 16.11 -3.84 -2.45
C ARG A 33 17.24 -4.82 -2.67
N ASP A 34 18.43 -4.31 -2.95
CA ASP A 34 19.67 -5.10 -2.90
C ASP A 34 20.36 -4.96 -1.54
N LEU A 35 21.50 -5.65 -1.34
CA LEU A 35 22.29 -5.57 -0.10
C LEU A 35 22.91 -4.18 0.15
N THR A 36 22.91 -3.28 -0.83
CA THR A 36 23.31 -1.89 -0.63
C THR A 36 22.13 -1.00 -0.21
N GLU A 37 20.97 -1.60 0.04
CA GLU A 37 19.71 -0.92 0.36
C GLU A 37 19.26 0.05 -0.76
N LYS A 38 19.74 -0.16 -2.00
CA LYS A 38 19.26 0.59 -3.15
C LYS A 38 17.87 0.08 -3.53
N ASN A 39 16.94 1.02 -3.71
CA ASN A 39 15.54 0.77 -4.03
C ASN A 39 15.31 0.71 -5.55
N PHE A 40 14.52 -0.26 -5.99
CA PHE A 40 14.12 -0.47 -7.38
C PHE A 40 12.60 -0.62 -7.43
N MET A 41 11.94 0.44 -7.89
CA MET A 41 10.49 0.55 -7.83
C MET A 41 9.84 0.14 -9.16
N ALA A 42 8.74 -0.59 -9.08
CA ALA A 42 7.91 -0.90 -10.23
C ALA A 42 6.42 -0.73 -9.92
N TYR A 43 5.62 -0.66 -10.99
CA TYR A 43 4.18 -0.47 -10.93
C TYR A 43 3.45 -1.54 -11.75
N SER A 44 2.24 -1.91 -11.33
CA SER A 44 1.34 -2.77 -12.10
C SER A 44 -0.10 -2.67 -11.58
N SER A 45 -1.05 -3.26 -12.30
CA SER A 45 -2.44 -3.41 -11.84
C SER A 45 -2.62 -4.51 -10.77
N SER A 46 -1.59 -5.31 -10.50
CA SER A 46 -1.62 -6.33 -9.43
C SER A 46 -0.34 -6.32 -8.60
N GLU A 47 -0.47 -6.68 -7.31
CA GLU A 47 0.66 -6.77 -6.36
C GLU A 47 1.75 -7.68 -6.91
N TRP A 48 1.39 -8.88 -7.34
CA TRP A 48 2.33 -9.90 -7.79
C TRP A 48 3.12 -9.47 -9.03
N SER A 49 2.47 -8.88 -10.03
CA SER A 49 3.16 -8.36 -11.21
C SER A 49 4.08 -7.20 -10.85
N SER A 50 3.65 -6.32 -9.95
CA SER A 50 4.48 -5.22 -9.46
C SER A 50 5.72 -5.72 -8.70
N MET A 51 5.56 -6.72 -7.82
CA MET A 51 6.68 -7.40 -7.13
C MET A 51 7.67 -8.02 -8.12
N ARG A 52 7.15 -8.78 -9.10
CA ARG A 52 7.98 -9.41 -10.14
C ARG A 52 8.75 -8.37 -10.95
N ASN A 53 8.09 -7.28 -11.33
CA ASN A 53 8.70 -6.20 -12.09
C ASN A 53 9.80 -5.52 -11.27
N ALA A 54 9.54 -5.22 -10.00
CA ALA A 54 10.52 -4.59 -9.09
C ALA A 54 11.75 -5.50 -8.90
N MET A 55 11.54 -6.80 -8.66
CA MET A 55 12.61 -7.80 -8.56
C MET A 55 13.43 -7.89 -9.86
N THR A 56 12.76 -7.87 -11.02
CA THR A 56 13.42 -7.94 -12.32
C THR A 56 14.25 -6.70 -12.57
N LEU A 57 13.72 -5.51 -12.24
CA LEU A 57 14.43 -4.24 -12.31
C LEU A 57 15.68 -4.25 -11.43
N CYS A 58 15.54 -4.68 -10.16
CA CYS A 58 16.68 -4.82 -9.26
C CYS A 58 17.75 -5.75 -9.83
N LYS A 59 17.38 -6.94 -10.31
CA LYS A 59 18.34 -7.88 -10.90
C LYS A 59 19.04 -7.34 -12.14
N LYS A 60 18.39 -6.45 -12.88
CA LYS A 60 18.95 -5.83 -14.08
C LYS A 60 19.90 -4.67 -13.76
N GLU A 61 19.58 -3.86 -12.76
CA GLU A 61 20.24 -2.57 -12.51
C GLU A 61 21.12 -2.53 -11.25
N SER A 62 20.96 -3.50 -10.35
CA SER A 62 21.78 -3.62 -9.16
C SER A 62 23.19 -4.10 -9.50
N LYS A 63 24.18 -3.58 -8.77
CA LYS A 63 25.56 -4.11 -8.77
C LYS A 63 25.66 -5.47 -8.04
N ARG A 64 24.63 -5.87 -7.31
CA ARG A 64 24.55 -7.12 -6.51
C ARG A 64 23.23 -7.86 -6.77
N PRO A 65 22.98 -8.31 -8.00
CA PRO A 65 21.66 -8.81 -8.42
C PRO A 65 21.18 -10.05 -7.66
N ARG A 66 22.10 -10.88 -7.14
CA ARG A 66 21.77 -12.06 -6.33
C ARG A 66 21.21 -11.72 -4.94
N THR A 67 21.36 -10.47 -4.51
CA THR A 67 20.90 -10.00 -3.20
C THR A 67 19.56 -9.27 -3.26
N CYS A 68 18.99 -9.14 -4.47
CA CYS A 68 17.69 -8.51 -4.66
C CYS A 68 16.60 -9.29 -3.91
N ARG A 69 15.87 -8.57 -3.07
CA ARG A 69 14.72 -9.05 -2.30
C ARG A 69 13.52 -8.15 -2.53
N VAL A 70 12.34 -8.73 -2.55
CA VAL A 70 11.05 -8.03 -2.52
C VAL A 70 10.11 -8.88 -1.68
N THR A 71 9.40 -8.23 -0.78
CA THR A 71 8.41 -8.83 0.09
C THR A 71 7.07 -8.15 -0.11
N ARG A 72 6.00 -8.69 0.43
CA ARG A 72 4.68 -8.04 0.32
C ARG A 72 4.71 -6.70 1.04
N GLU A 73 5.41 -6.60 2.15
CA GLU A 73 5.60 -5.41 2.97
C GLU A 73 6.24 -4.26 2.18
N ASP A 74 6.96 -4.56 1.08
CA ASP A 74 7.58 -3.58 0.20
C ASP A 74 6.64 -3.03 -0.89
N CYS A 75 5.35 -3.39 -0.83
CA CYS A 75 4.36 -2.95 -1.80
C CYS A 75 3.26 -2.08 -1.17
N ASP A 76 2.72 -1.19 -1.97
CA ASP A 76 1.56 -0.36 -1.66
C ASP A 76 0.54 -0.44 -2.79
N ALA A 77 -0.73 -0.59 -2.41
CA ALA A 77 -1.85 -0.35 -3.29
C ALA A 77 -2.14 1.16 -3.24
N LEU A 78 -2.10 1.83 -4.38
CA LEU A 78 -2.28 3.27 -4.52
C LEU A 78 -3.63 3.57 -5.17
N VAL A 79 -4.39 4.49 -4.61
CA VAL A 79 -5.56 5.13 -5.24
C VAL A 79 -5.31 6.63 -5.25
N ASN A 80 -5.40 7.27 -6.41
CA ASN A 80 -5.07 8.69 -6.57
C ASN A 80 -3.68 9.06 -6.02
N GLY A 81 -2.71 8.16 -6.20
CA GLY A 81 -1.33 8.32 -5.70
C GLY A 81 -1.15 8.09 -4.20
N GLN A 82 -2.22 7.79 -3.45
CA GLN A 82 -2.16 7.57 -2.00
C GLN A 82 -2.23 6.08 -1.67
N SER A 83 -1.35 5.61 -0.78
CA SER A 83 -1.39 4.24 -0.28
C SER A 83 -2.68 3.97 0.50
N ILE A 84 -3.53 3.09 -0.01
CA ILE A 84 -4.72 2.57 0.67
C ILE A 84 -4.43 1.34 1.53
N ARG A 85 -3.19 0.86 1.54
CA ARG A 85 -2.78 -0.27 2.38
C ARG A 85 -2.77 0.15 3.85
N PRO A 86 -3.50 -0.58 4.71
CA PRO A 86 -3.53 -0.25 6.12
C PRO A 86 -2.19 -0.52 6.80
N TRP A 87 -1.91 0.26 7.82
CA TRP A 87 -0.94 -0.08 8.85
C TRP A 87 -1.63 -0.85 9.98
N TRP A 88 -0.88 -1.69 10.67
CA TRP A 88 -1.32 -2.43 11.84
C TRP A 88 -0.47 -2.03 13.01
N GLN A 89 -1.11 -1.77 14.14
CA GLN A 89 -0.45 -1.60 15.42
C GLN A 89 -1.15 -2.49 16.43
N CYS A 90 -0.39 -3.33 17.12
CA CYS A 90 -0.94 -4.21 18.13
C CYS A 90 -0.47 -3.83 19.52
N LYS A 91 -1.22 -4.28 20.53
CA LYS A 91 -0.88 -4.15 21.93
C LYS A 91 -0.74 -5.53 22.54
N ALA A 92 0.25 -5.71 23.40
CA ALA A 92 0.36 -6.86 24.27
C ALA A 92 0.02 -6.45 25.71
N MET A 93 -0.40 -7.42 26.51
CA MET A 93 -0.70 -7.25 27.92
C MET A 93 -0.05 -8.38 28.71
N ASP A 94 0.44 -8.07 29.90
CA ASP A 94 0.92 -9.07 30.86
C ASP A 94 -0.13 -9.39 31.94
N SER A 95 0.13 -10.38 32.79
CA SER A 95 -0.82 -10.77 33.84
C SER A 95 -1.04 -9.72 34.92
N LEU A 96 -0.22 -8.67 34.97
CA LEU A 96 -0.39 -7.53 35.88
C LEU A 96 -1.27 -6.43 35.25
N GLY A 97 -1.66 -6.60 33.99
CA GLY A 97 -2.50 -5.65 33.26
C GLY A 97 -1.74 -4.49 32.62
N TYR A 98 -0.40 -4.51 32.58
CA TYR A 98 0.35 -3.48 31.88
C TYR A 98 0.22 -3.65 30.37
N ILE A 99 0.01 -2.53 29.68
CA ILE A 99 -0.18 -2.49 28.22
C ILE A 99 1.12 -2.08 27.53
N TRP A 100 1.54 -2.88 26.57
CA TRP A 100 2.74 -2.69 25.78
C TRP A 100 2.35 -2.46 24.32
N ILE A 101 2.50 -1.22 23.86
CA ILE A 101 2.10 -0.83 22.51
C ILE A 101 3.24 -1.09 21.54
N GLY A 102 2.97 -1.88 20.50
CA GLY A 102 3.92 -2.18 19.43
C GLY A 102 4.05 -1.06 18.39
N SER A 103 4.98 -1.26 17.48
CA SER A 103 5.26 -0.40 16.33
C SER A 103 4.23 -0.60 15.20
N TYR A 104 4.36 0.19 14.13
CA TYR A 104 3.47 0.10 12.96
C TYR A 104 4.04 -0.86 11.91
N PHE A 105 3.20 -1.78 11.42
CA PHE A 105 3.58 -2.73 10.38
C PHE A 105 2.55 -2.82 9.26
N ARG A 106 2.99 -3.14 8.05
CA ARG A 106 2.08 -3.38 6.91
C ARG A 106 1.31 -4.69 7.03
N VAL A 107 1.82 -5.64 7.82
CA VAL A 107 1.25 -6.97 8.02
C VAL A 107 0.90 -7.15 9.49
N ALA A 108 -0.32 -7.63 9.75
CA ALA A 108 -0.86 -7.78 11.09
C ALA A 108 -0.02 -8.74 11.94
N ASP A 109 0.40 -9.88 11.38
CA ASP A 109 1.20 -10.89 12.07
C ASP A 109 2.51 -10.31 12.61
N ASN A 110 3.17 -9.44 11.83
CA ASN A 110 4.40 -8.77 12.26
C ASN A 110 4.13 -7.81 13.42
N ALA A 111 3.02 -7.06 13.37
CA ALA A 111 2.61 -6.19 14.47
C ALA A 111 2.27 -6.98 15.75
N ILE A 112 1.66 -8.16 15.61
CA ILE A 112 1.37 -9.07 16.74
C ILE A 112 2.67 -9.55 17.37
N LEU A 113 3.60 -10.06 16.56
CA LEU A 113 4.86 -10.60 17.04
C LEU A 113 5.69 -9.53 17.74
N GLU A 114 5.82 -8.34 17.15
CA GLU A 114 6.61 -7.26 17.76
C GLU A 114 5.97 -6.74 19.04
N ALA A 115 4.63 -6.60 19.11
CA ALA A 115 3.97 -6.19 20.34
C ALA A 115 4.21 -7.20 21.48
N LYS A 116 4.19 -8.51 21.18
CA LYS A 116 4.49 -9.57 22.15
C LYS A 116 5.94 -9.51 22.61
N GLU A 117 6.88 -9.39 21.68
CA GLU A 117 8.30 -9.29 21.97
C GLU A 117 8.62 -8.07 22.82
N ARG A 118 7.97 -6.94 22.55
CA ARG A 118 8.08 -5.73 23.36
C ARG A 118 7.62 -5.97 24.79
N CYS A 119 6.45 -6.57 25.00
CA CYS A 119 6.01 -6.96 26.34
C CYS A 119 7.03 -7.87 27.02
N TYR A 120 7.48 -8.91 26.32
CA TYR A 120 8.44 -9.87 26.86
C TYR A 120 9.76 -9.21 27.27
N SER A 121 10.21 -8.19 26.53
CA SER A 121 11.49 -7.52 26.79
C SER A 121 11.46 -6.55 27.98
N PHE A 122 10.29 -6.02 28.33
CA PHE A 122 10.18 -4.91 29.29
C PHE A 122 9.25 -5.18 30.48
N SER A 123 8.38 -6.19 30.41
CA SER A 123 7.49 -6.56 31.51
C SER A 123 8.27 -7.15 32.69
N ALA A 124 7.77 -6.88 33.90
CA ALA A 124 8.24 -7.55 35.12
C ALA A 124 7.84 -9.04 35.17
N VAL A 125 6.88 -9.48 34.33
CA VAL A 125 6.40 -10.87 34.23
C VAL A 125 6.36 -11.36 32.77
N PRO A 126 7.51 -11.43 32.06
CA PRO A 126 7.58 -11.68 30.61
C PRO A 126 6.84 -12.91 30.10
N ALA A 127 6.89 -14.01 30.85
CA ALA A 127 6.27 -15.28 30.46
C ALA A 127 4.74 -15.20 30.31
N THR A 128 4.11 -14.16 30.87
CA THR A 128 2.66 -13.95 30.83
C THR A 128 2.22 -13.05 29.68
N CYS A 129 3.15 -12.53 28.90
CA CYS A 129 2.87 -11.62 27.80
C CYS A 129 2.01 -12.29 26.72
N PHE A 130 0.84 -11.71 26.52
CA PHE A 130 -0.15 -12.14 25.54
C PHE A 130 -0.51 -11.01 24.59
N THR A 131 -0.78 -11.37 23.33
CA THR A 131 -1.26 -10.49 22.27
C THR A 131 -2.25 -11.26 21.41
N SER A 132 -3.16 -10.57 20.73
CA SER A 132 -4.09 -11.21 19.81
C SER A 132 -4.49 -10.25 18.69
N PHE A 133 -5.12 -10.77 17.62
CA PHE A 133 -5.70 -9.91 16.59
C PHE A 133 -6.72 -8.90 17.13
N PHE A 134 -7.40 -9.22 18.24
CA PHE A 134 -8.36 -8.30 18.87
C PHE A 134 -7.69 -7.10 19.56
N THR A 135 -6.40 -7.22 19.93
CA THR A 135 -5.62 -6.11 20.49
C THR A 135 -4.90 -5.31 19.39
N CYS A 136 -5.17 -5.62 18.12
CA CYS A 136 -4.63 -4.92 16.96
C CYS A 136 -5.61 -3.90 16.40
N LYS A 137 -5.07 -2.75 16.02
CA LYS A 137 -5.78 -1.71 15.28
C LYS A 137 -5.26 -1.66 13.85
N LYS A 138 -6.19 -1.79 12.91
CA LYS A 138 -5.97 -1.44 11.50
C LYS A 138 -6.09 0.09 11.37
N LEU A 139 -5.05 0.71 10.85
CA LEU A 139 -4.90 2.14 10.64
C LEU A 139 -4.96 2.37 9.14
N GLY A 140 -6.08 2.91 8.66
CA GLY A 140 -6.21 3.33 7.26
C GLY A 140 -5.67 4.75 7.06
N PRO A 141 -5.52 5.17 5.80
CA PRO A 141 -5.48 6.59 5.45
C PRO A 141 -6.86 7.29 5.59
N PHE A 142 -7.91 6.57 6.02
CA PHE A 142 -9.27 7.06 6.26
C PHE A 142 -9.80 6.52 7.58
#